data_AF-A0A6J6N1N5-F1
#
_entry.id   AF-A0A6J6N1N5-F1
#
_cell.length_a   1.000
_cell.length_b   1.000
_cell.length_c   1.000
_cell.angle_alpha   90.00
_cell.angle_beta   90.00
_cell.angle_gamma   90.00
#
_symmetry.space_group_name_H-M   'P 1'
#
loop_
_entity.id
_entity.type
_entity.pdbx_description
1 polymer ?
#
loop_
_entity_poly.entity_id
_entity_poly.type
_entity_poly.pdbx_seq_one_letter_code
_entity_poly.pdbx_strand_id
1 'polypeptide(L)'
;MTDDADIRMAQSMMDYIFRRLALDYLSYETRSGMGLFTASERARALETGEYTQDAAPASADIPKAQAAAPVVAPVAVKIEPAPLARTIGSSSDLLESMGIKSDAPLCMTCGVKMRMSGACFVCEGCGNTSGCS
;
A
#
# COMPACT_ATOMS: atom_id res chain seq x y z
N MET A 1 -0.22 12.42 7.63
CA MET A 1 0.95 12.82 8.44
C MET A 1 1.00 11.87 9.63
N THR A 2 2.14 11.25 9.89
CA THR A 2 2.33 10.25 10.96
C THR A 2 3.17 10.84 12.09
N ASP A 3 3.15 10.19 13.25
CA ASP A 3 3.95 10.56 14.42
C ASP A 3 5.38 9.99 14.39
N ASP A 4 5.71 9.18 13.37
CA ASP A 4 7.04 8.60 13.18
C ASP A 4 7.99 9.63 12.53
N ALA A 5 9.08 9.96 13.22
CA ALA A 5 10.07 10.93 12.74
C ALA A 5 10.75 10.49 11.43
N ASP A 6 10.95 9.18 11.24
CA ASP A 6 11.59 8.63 10.05
C ASP A 6 10.63 8.58 8.85
N ILE A 7 9.32 8.49 9.07
CA ILE A 7 8.30 8.33 8.01
C ILE A 7 7.13 9.30 8.20
N ARG A 8 7.41 10.61 8.34
CA ARG A 8 6.38 11.65 8.64
C ARG A 8 5.24 11.75 7.61
N MET A 9 5.51 11.39 6.35
CA MET A 9 4.52 11.39 5.26
C MET A 9 4.46 10.04 4.56
N ALA A 10 3.36 9.32 4.79
CA ALA A 10 2.97 8.10 4.08
C ALA A 10 1.76 8.38 3.19
N GLN A 11 1.72 7.73 2.01
CA GLN A 11 0.63 7.84 1.03
C GLN A 11 -0.50 6.85 1.34
N SER A 12 -0.20 5.74 2.04
CA SER A 12 -1.17 4.75 2.50
C SER A 12 -0.68 4.03 3.75
N MET A 13 -1.56 3.25 4.39
CA MET A 13 -1.18 2.40 5.52
C MET A 13 -0.14 1.35 5.13
N MET A 14 -0.30 0.71 3.96
CA MET A 14 0.62 -0.31 3.48
C MET A 14 2.02 0.27 3.25
N ASP A 15 2.08 1.45 2.65
CA ASP A 15 3.32 2.19 2.41
C ASP A 15 4.06 2.54 3.71
N TYR A 16 3.33 2.96 4.75
CA TYR A 16 3.92 3.14 6.08
C TYR A 16 4.51 1.84 6.64
N ILE A 17 3.75 0.73 6.59
CA ILE A 17 4.20 -0.57 7.09
C ILE A 17 5.46 -1.04 6.38
N PHE A 18 5.49 -0.99 5.04
CA PHE A 18 6.67 -1.44 4.28
C PHE A 18 7.91 -0.60 4.58
N ARG A 19 7.76 0.73 4.65
CA ARG A 19 8.89 1.60 4.97
C ARG A 19 9.39 1.38 6.39
N ARG A 20 8.50 1.13 7.35
CA ARG A 20 8.87 0.82 8.74
C ARG A 20 9.62 -0.51 8.84
N LEU A 21 9.08 -1.56 8.22
CA LEU A 21 9.74 -2.87 8.18
C LEU A 21 11.10 -2.81 7.47
N ALA A 22 11.23 -2.00 6.41
CA ALA A 22 12.51 -1.83 5.72
C ALA A 22 13.55 -1.11 6.59
N LEU A 23 13.16 -0.13 7.41
CA LEU A 23 14.06 0.52 8.35
C LEU A 23 14.46 -0.42 9.50
N ASP A 24 13.54 -1.26 9.97
CA ASP A 24 13.77 -2.13 11.13
C ASP A 24 14.57 -3.41 10.78
N TYR A 25 14.42 -3.97 9.57
CA TYR A 25 14.96 -5.30 9.24
C TYR A 25 15.94 -5.36 8.08
N LEU A 26 16.03 -4.31 7.25
CA LEU A 26 16.87 -4.32 6.07
C LEU A 26 18.24 -3.68 6.35
N SER A 27 19.28 -4.21 5.72
CA SER A 27 20.62 -3.61 5.81
C SER A 27 20.62 -2.22 5.15
N TYR A 28 21.55 -1.36 5.58
CA TYR A 28 21.73 -0.02 5.03
C TYR A 28 21.85 -0.01 3.50
N GLU A 29 22.66 -0.91 2.95
CA GLU A 29 22.86 -1.02 1.50
C GLU A 29 21.54 -1.31 0.76
N THR A 30 20.73 -2.23 1.27
CA THR A 30 19.48 -2.59 0.59
C THR A 30 18.43 -1.48 0.72
N ARG A 31 18.31 -0.84 1.89
CA ARG A 31 17.33 0.24 2.09
C ARG A 31 17.72 1.54 1.38
N SER A 32 19.01 1.87 1.35
CA SER A 32 19.53 3.03 0.59
C SER A 32 19.34 2.86 -0.92
N GLY A 33 19.49 1.64 -1.46
CA GLY A 33 19.15 1.33 -2.85
C GLY A 33 17.67 1.57 -3.21
N MET A 34 16.78 1.57 -2.21
CA MET A 34 15.35 1.92 -2.36
C MET A 34 15.04 3.38 -1.96
N GLY A 35 16.06 4.18 -1.64
CA GLY A 35 15.89 5.56 -1.19
C GLY A 35 15.29 5.72 0.21
N LEU A 36 15.40 4.68 1.06
CA LEU A 36 14.86 4.69 2.41
C LEU A 36 15.94 5.04 3.44
N PHE A 37 15.80 6.24 4.00
CA PHE A 37 16.74 6.83 4.96
C PHE A 37 16.00 7.27 6.23
N THR A 38 16.68 7.19 7.37
CA THR A 38 16.19 7.70 8.65
C THR A 38 16.19 9.24 8.64
N ALA A 39 15.53 9.84 9.63
CA ALA A 39 15.52 11.29 9.81
C ALA A 39 16.93 11.85 10.04
N SER A 40 17.76 11.15 10.81
CA SER A 40 19.15 11.52 11.08
C SER A 40 20.01 11.48 9.82
N GLU A 41 19.89 10.43 9.01
CA GLU A 41 20.64 10.29 7.76
C GLU A 41 20.26 11.36 6.74
N ARG A 42 18.97 11.70 6.65
CA ARG A 42 18.51 12.82 5.80
C ARG A 42 19.02 14.16 6.31
N ALA A 43 18.99 14.41 7.62
CA ALA A 43 19.52 15.64 8.19
C ALA A 43 21.03 15.79 7.90
N ARG A 44 21.79 14.71 8.08
CA ARG A 44 23.22 14.68 7.77
C ARG A 44 23.49 14.88 6.28
N ALA A 45 22.73 14.24 5.40
CA ALA A 45 22.89 14.42 3.95
C ALA A 45 22.64 15.88 3.51
N LEU A 46 21.79 16.62 4.21
CA LEU A 46 21.60 18.06 3.97
C LEU A 46 22.82 18.90 4.41
N GLU A 47 23.55 18.46 5.43
CA GLU A 47 24.75 19.13 5.95
C GLU A 47 26.02 18.76 5.17
N THR A 48 26.20 17.48 4.85
CA THR A 48 27.43 16.93 4.25
C THR A 48 27.32 16.65 2.75
N GLY A 49 26.11 16.66 2.19
CA GLY A 49 25.85 16.38 0.77
C GLY A 49 25.87 14.89 0.39
N GLU A 50 26.07 13.98 1.35
CA GLU A 50 26.18 12.54 1.09
C GLU A 50 25.36 11.72 2.10
N TYR A 51 24.65 10.71 1.60
CA TYR A 51 23.93 9.75 2.43
C TYR A 51 24.91 8.71 2.96
N THR A 52 25.16 8.77 4.27
CA THR A 52 26.04 7.82 4.97
C THR A 52 25.31 7.23 6.16
N GLN A 53 25.57 5.95 6.44
CA GLN A 53 24.96 5.26 7.57
C GLN A 53 25.39 5.92 8.88
N ASP A 54 24.45 6.04 9.83
CA ASP A 54 24.77 6.49 11.17
C ASP A 54 25.72 5.49 11.87
N ALA A 55 26.73 6.01 12.56
CA ALA A 55 27.69 5.19 13.28
C ALA A 55 27.08 4.70 14.62
N ALA A 56 26.41 3.53 14.60
CA ALA A 56 26.04 2.77 15.80
C ALA A 56 25.95 1.26 15.45
N PRO A 57 26.15 0.37 16.45
CA PRO A 57 27.09 -0.75 16.40
C PRO A 57 26.82 -1.71 15.25
N ALA A 58 27.92 -2.27 14.73
CA ALA A 58 27.97 -3.36 13.77
C ALA A 58 26.68 -4.20 13.80
N SER A 59 25.92 -4.12 12.71
CA SER A 59 24.82 -5.02 12.43
C SER A 59 25.27 -6.42 12.81
N ALA A 60 24.66 -6.97 13.87
CA ALA A 60 24.74 -8.41 14.09
C ALA A 60 24.35 -9.05 12.77
N ASP A 61 25.27 -9.84 12.21
CA ASP A 61 25.02 -10.75 11.10
C ASP A 61 23.61 -11.29 11.24
N ILE A 62 22.71 -10.87 10.36
CA ILE A 62 21.40 -11.51 10.23
C ILE A 62 21.74 -12.84 9.55
N PRO A 63 21.70 -13.99 10.25
CA PRO A 63 21.88 -15.25 9.57
C PRO A 63 20.74 -15.35 8.56
N LYS A 64 21.10 -15.57 7.30
CA LYS A 64 20.18 -16.01 6.24
C LYS A 64 19.42 -17.22 6.79
N ALA A 65 18.18 -16.98 7.24
CA ALA A 65 17.37 -17.98 7.90
C ALA A 65 17.10 -19.12 6.91
N GLN A 66 17.87 -20.19 7.04
CA GLN A 66 17.49 -21.50 6.54
C GLN A 66 16.26 -21.93 7.33
N ALA A 67 15.21 -22.30 6.60
CA ALA A 67 14.00 -22.86 7.14
C ALA A 67 14.33 -24.09 8.02
N ALA A 68 14.10 -23.97 9.32
CA ALA A 68 13.96 -25.10 10.22
C ALA A 68 12.92 -24.73 11.29
N ALA A 69 11.71 -25.23 11.08
CA ALA A 69 10.59 -25.07 12.00
C ALA A 69 10.80 -25.87 13.29
N PRO A 70 10.46 -25.33 14.46
CA PRO A 70 9.96 -26.12 15.57
C PRO A 70 8.43 -26.12 15.51
N VAL A 71 7.86 -27.30 15.29
CA VAL A 71 6.43 -27.57 15.44
C VAL A 71 6.01 -27.29 16.88
N VAL A 72 5.29 -26.18 17.08
CA VAL A 72 4.57 -25.88 18.33
C VAL A 72 3.13 -26.38 18.16
N ALA A 73 2.65 -27.11 19.17
CA ALA A 73 1.37 -27.79 19.21
C ALA A 73 0.18 -26.87 18.85
N PRO A 74 -0.87 -27.39 18.16
CA PRO A 74 -2.00 -26.58 17.76
C PRO A 74 -2.87 -26.21 18.97
N VAL A 75 -2.93 -24.91 19.28
CA VAL A 75 -3.98 -24.36 20.14
C VAL A 75 -5.26 -24.31 19.30
N ALA A 76 -6.26 -25.08 19.71
CA ALA A 76 -7.58 -25.10 19.08
C ALA A 76 -8.30 -23.78 19.34
N VAL A 77 -8.27 -22.87 18.36
CA VAL A 77 -9.14 -21.69 18.32
C VAL A 77 -10.49 -22.14 17.76
N LYS A 78 -11.51 -22.10 18.59
CA LYS A 78 -12.90 -22.31 18.18
C LYS A 78 -13.36 -21.05 17.45
N ILE A 79 -13.48 -21.13 16.12
CA ILE A 79 -14.00 -20.04 15.29
C ILE A 79 -15.51 -20.25 15.20
N GLU A 80 -16.27 -19.47 15.97
CA GLU A 80 -17.71 -19.34 15.74
C GLU A 80 -17.94 -18.50 14.48
N PRO A 81 -18.78 -18.95 13.53
CA PRO A 81 -19.04 -18.18 12.32
C PRO A 81 -19.88 -16.95 12.67
N ALA A 82 -19.29 -15.77 12.49
CA ALA A 82 -20.04 -14.53 12.46
C ALA A 82 -21.12 -14.61 11.35
N PRO A 83 -22.34 -14.08 11.57
CA PRO A 83 -23.37 -14.10 10.56
C PRO A 83 -22.87 -13.34 9.33
N LEU A 84 -22.90 -14.01 8.18
CA LEU A 84 -22.51 -13.47 6.89
C LEU A 84 -23.40 -12.27 6.55
N ALA A 85 -22.95 -11.07 6.92
CA ALA A 85 -23.52 -9.84 6.43
C ALA A 85 -23.23 -9.76 4.93
N ARG A 86 -24.25 -10.06 4.13
CA ARG A 86 -24.37 -9.91 2.67
C ARG A 86 -23.09 -10.23 1.90
N THR A 87 -23.05 -11.47 1.41
CA THR A 87 -22.10 -11.99 0.43
C THR A 87 -21.95 -11.04 -0.76
N ILE A 88 -20.89 -10.24 -0.72
CA ILE A 88 -20.36 -9.59 -1.90
C ILE A 88 -19.38 -10.59 -2.49
N GLY A 89 -19.86 -11.39 -3.46
CA GLY A 89 -19.10 -12.48 -4.05
C GLY A 89 -18.13 -12.04 -5.14
N SER A 90 -18.31 -10.83 -5.68
CA SER A 90 -17.47 -10.25 -6.72
C SER A 90 -17.23 -8.76 -6.49
N SER A 91 -16.13 -8.24 -7.03
CA SER A 91 -15.88 -6.79 -7.09
C SER A 91 -17.03 -6.05 -7.76
N SER A 92 -17.69 -6.67 -8.74
CA SER A 92 -18.91 -6.14 -9.38
C SER A 92 -20.03 -5.86 -8.38
N ASP A 93 -20.35 -6.82 -7.50
CA ASP A 93 -21.41 -6.68 -6.48
C ASP A 93 -21.08 -5.59 -5.45
N LEU A 94 -19.79 -5.43 -5.15
CA LEU A 94 -19.29 -4.40 -4.22
C LEU A 94 -19.50 -3.01 -4.82
N LEU A 95 -19.16 -2.87 -6.10
CA LEU A 95 -19.36 -1.67 -6.88
C LEU A 95 -20.88 -1.34 -6.98
N GLU A 96 -21.74 -2.32 -7.26
CA GLU A 96 -23.19 -2.10 -7.26
C GLU A 96 -23.76 -1.67 -5.90
N SER A 97 -23.25 -2.22 -4.80
CA SER A 97 -23.65 -1.79 -3.45
C SER A 97 -23.24 -0.35 -3.11
N MET A 98 -22.18 0.16 -3.75
CA MET A 98 -21.69 1.53 -3.63
C MET A 98 -22.39 2.49 -4.61
N GLY A 99 -23.43 2.04 -5.33
CA GLY A 99 -24.21 2.86 -6.26
C GLY A 99 -23.52 3.14 -7.60
N ILE A 100 -22.35 2.56 -7.84
CA ILE A 100 -21.65 2.65 -9.12
C ILE A 100 -22.15 1.56 -10.06
N LYS A 101 -23.26 1.84 -10.74
CA LYS A 101 -23.91 0.96 -11.75
C LYS A 101 -22.87 0.28 -12.63
N SER A 102 -22.73 -1.04 -12.54
CA SER A 102 -21.67 -1.83 -13.20
C SER A 102 -21.69 -1.76 -14.74
N ASP A 103 -22.82 -1.32 -15.31
CA ASP A 103 -23.07 -1.25 -16.75
C ASP A 103 -22.47 -0.02 -17.47
N ALA A 104 -21.83 0.91 -16.74
CA ALA A 104 -21.21 2.07 -17.37
C ALA A 104 -19.80 1.74 -17.92
N PRO A 105 -19.52 2.03 -19.22
CA PRO A 105 -18.23 1.72 -19.83
C PRO A 105 -17.09 2.53 -19.20
N LEU A 106 -15.88 1.99 -19.27
CA LEU A 106 -14.66 2.72 -18.91
C LEU A 106 -14.33 3.73 -20.03
N CYS A 107 -13.82 4.89 -19.66
CA CYS A 107 -13.39 5.88 -20.63
C CYS A 107 -12.18 5.37 -21.44
N MET A 108 -12.28 5.35 -22.76
CA MET A 108 -11.19 4.91 -23.64
C MET A 108 -9.97 5.85 -23.62
N THR A 109 -10.11 7.05 -23.06
CA THR A 109 -9.03 8.06 -23.01
C THR A 109 -8.26 8.02 -21.70
N CYS A 110 -8.92 7.81 -20.56
CA CYS A 110 -8.28 7.89 -19.23
C CYS A 110 -8.57 6.69 -18.30
N GLY A 111 -9.35 5.70 -18.75
CA GLY A 111 -9.65 4.49 -17.99
C GLY A 111 -10.62 4.66 -16.81
N VAL A 112 -11.07 5.88 -16.50
CA VAL A 112 -12.04 6.14 -15.43
C VAL A 112 -13.44 5.72 -15.88
N LYS A 113 -14.21 5.07 -14.98
CA LYS A 113 -15.61 4.69 -15.20
C LYS A 113 -16.45 5.93 -15.52
N MET A 114 -17.18 5.88 -16.64
CA MET A 114 -18.01 7.01 -17.04
C MET A 114 -19.31 7.03 -16.22
N ARG A 115 -19.86 8.22 -16.00
CA ARG A 115 -21.14 8.40 -15.31
C ARG A 115 -22.24 8.67 -16.33
N MET A 116 -23.39 8.03 -16.15
CA MET A 116 -24.56 8.25 -17.00
C MET A 116 -25.07 9.69 -16.84
N SER A 117 -25.25 10.37 -17.96
CA SER A 117 -25.79 11.73 -18.09
C SER A 117 -26.86 11.73 -19.17
N GLY A 118 -28.06 11.27 -18.81
CA GLY A 118 -29.17 11.09 -19.76
C GLY A 118 -28.94 9.90 -20.68
N ALA A 119 -29.03 10.11 -21.99
CA ALA A 119 -28.71 9.10 -23.00
C ALA A 119 -27.20 8.89 -23.19
N CYS A 120 -26.37 9.83 -22.72
CA CYS A 120 -24.92 9.78 -22.85
C CYS A 120 -24.24 9.28 -21.57
N PHE A 121 -22.97 8.93 -21.69
CA PHE A 121 -22.02 8.80 -20.60
C PHE A 121 -21.00 9.95 -20.65
N VAL A 122 -20.62 10.47 -19.49
CA VAL A 122 -19.61 11.54 -19.33
C VAL A 122 -18.49 11.03 -18.41
N CYS A 123 -17.25 11.26 -18.82
CA CYS A 123 -16.08 10.98 -18.00
C CYS A 123 -15.73 12.17 -17.10
N GLU A 124 -15.74 11.98 -15.79
CA GLU A 124 -15.37 13.03 -14.83
C GLU A 124 -13.84 13.24 -14.75
N GLY A 125 -13.04 12.28 -15.21
CA GLY A 125 -11.57 12.38 -15.20
C GLY A 125 -10.98 13.19 -16.35
N CYS A 126 -11.59 13.15 -17.54
CA CYS A 126 -11.06 13.83 -18.73
C CYS A 126 -12.10 14.59 -19.57
N GLY A 127 -13.37 14.62 -19.13
CA GLY A 127 -14.45 15.36 -19.80
C GLY A 127 -14.97 14.74 -21.11
N ASN A 128 -14.47 13.57 -21.51
CA ASN A 128 -14.90 12.92 -22.75
C ASN A 128 -16.32 12.31 -22.60
N THR A 129 -17.11 12.33 -23.67
CA THR A 129 -18.49 11.81 -23.69
C THR A 129 -18.66 10.66 -24.69
N SER A 130 -19.54 9.70 -24.39
CA SER A 130 -19.81 8.53 -25.25
C SER A 130 -21.28 8.11 -25.19
N GLY A 131 -21.78 7.44 -26.23
CA GLY A 131 -23.13 6.86 -26.24
C GLY A 131 -24.30 7.82 -26.51
N CYS A 132 -24.06 9.02 -27.04
CA CYS A 132 -25.09 10.04 -27.30
C CYS A 132 -25.96 9.80 -28.55
N SER A 133 -26.71 8.69 -28.64
CA SER A 133 -27.77 8.54 -29.66
C SER A 133 -29.16 8.82 -29.12
#